data_AF-A0A958GJR8-F1
#
_entry.id   AF-A0A958GJR8-F1
#
_cell.length_a   1.000
_cell.length_b   1.000
_cell.length_c   1.000
_cell.angle_alpha   90.00
_cell.angle_beta   90.00
_cell.angle_gamma   90.00
#
_symmetry.space_group_name_H-M   'P 1'
#
loop_
_entity.id
_entity.type
_entity.pdbx_description
1 polymer ?
#
loop_
_entity_poly.entity_id
_entity_poly.type
_entity_poly.pdbx_seq_one_letter_code
_entity_poly.pdbx_strand_id
1 'polypeptide(L)'
;RDSAILSNDEEEVAPYERREFEEKDPQSVPGFMRELILAAEFGKQKIPGYRISDQYRGETVLNDGTLRATVDKIFIGPNLWGYVIDAANELDVSQKINPASFRLDGTRAVSLTNWELSAKPMNIEQQIAGKHKTKVYVITKPRK
;
A
#
# COMPACT_ATOMS: atom_id res chain seq x y z
N ARG A 1 20.49 65.95 19.69
CA ARG A 1 21.61 65.12 19.15
C ARG A 1 21.34 63.69 19.57
N ASP A 2 20.25 63.07 19.13
CA ASP A 2 19.96 62.63 17.76
C ASP A 2 21.00 61.64 17.24
N SER A 3 20.64 60.36 17.30
CA SER A 3 20.77 59.44 16.16
C SER A 3 20.05 58.14 16.52
N ALA A 4 18.85 58.00 15.96
CA ALA A 4 18.11 56.76 15.86
C ALA A 4 18.88 55.74 14.98
N ILE A 5 18.84 54.46 15.36
CA ILE A 5 19.11 53.34 14.45
C ILE A 5 17.84 52.50 14.40
N LEU A 6 17.29 52.44 13.19
CA LEU A 6 16.09 51.71 12.77
C LEU A 6 16.42 50.23 12.51
N SER A 7 15.49 49.37 12.93
CA SER A 7 15.01 48.11 12.34
C SER A 7 15.89 47.29 11.38
N ASN A 8 16.06 46.00 11.73
CA ASN A 8 16.11 44.78 10.88
C ASN A 8 16.47 43.63 11.85
N ASP A 9 15.82 42.47 11.94
CA ASP A 9 15.01 41.68 11.02
C ASP A 9 14.08 40.77 11.83
N GLU A 10 12.81 40.67 11.40
CA GLU A 10 11.98 39.51 11.66
C GLU A 10 12.60 38.31 10.91
N GLU A 11 13.11 37.31 11.62
CA GLU A 11 13.31 35.98 11.04
C GLU A 11 12.47 34.97 11.81
N GLU A 12 11.26 34.78 11.28
CA GLU A 12 10.53 33.52 11.37
C GLU A 12 11.40 32.40 10.81
N VAL A 13 11.74 31.41 11.63
CA VAL A 13 11.86 30.04 11.12
C VAL A 13 11.36 29.08 12.18
N ALA A 14 10.16 28.55 11.99
CA ALA A 14 9.65 27.45 12.79
C ALA A 14 10.67 26.29 12.79
N PRO A 15 11.01 25.69 13.95
CA PRO A 15 11.81 24.49 13.98
C PRO A 15 10.94 23.36 13.45
N TYR A 16 10.95 23.14 12.14
CA TYR A 16 10.52 21.86 11.61
C TYR A 16 11.57 20.84 12.08
N GLU A 17 11.29 20.20 13.22
CA GLU A 17 11.98 18.97 13.59
C GLU A 17 11.88 18.04 12.39
N ARG A 18 13.00 17.83 11.68
CA ARG A 18 13.12 16.71 10.76
C ARG A 18 12.94 15.48 11.63
N ARG A 19 11.74 14.91 11.61
CA ARG A 19 11.51 13.57 12.15
C ARG A 19 12.44 12.66 11.39
N GLU A 20 13.55 12.28 12.01
CA GLU A 20 14.37 11.17 11.56
C GLU A 20 13.46 9.94 11.65
N PHE A 21 12.83 9.59 10.53
CA PHE A 21 12.08 8.36 10.44
C PHE A 21 13.12 7.25 10.55
N GLU A 22 13.17 6.59 11.71
CA GLU A 22 13.95 5.38 11.92
C GLU A 22 13.67 4.42 10.75
N GLU A 23 14.67 4.24 9.88
CA GLU A 23 14.54 3.39 8.72
C GLU A 23 14.55 1.93 9.21
N LYS A 24 13.34 1.40 9.43
CA LYS A 24 13.17 0.02 9.86
C LYS A 24 13.74 -0.92 8.80
N ASP A 25 14.48 -1.93 9.26
CA ASP A 25 15.03 -2.98 8.41
C ASP A 25 13.94 -3.55 7.47
N PRO A 26 14.14 -3.53 6.14
CA PRO A 26 13.23 -4.14 5.17
C PRO A 26 12.98 -5.64 5.41
N GLN A 27 13.82 -6.32 6.19
CA GLN A 27 13.59 -7.72 6.60
C GLN A 27 12.54 -7.85 7.71
N SER A 28 12.20 -6.76 8.40
CA SER A 28 11.13 -6.72 9.38
C SER A 28 9.76 -6.61 8.70
N VAL A 29 8.72 -7.22 9.28
CA VAL A 29 7.36 -7.20 8.70
C VAL A 29 6.83 -5.76 8.48
N PRO A 30 6.96 -4.81 9.44
CA PRO A 30 6.49 -3.44 9.23
C PRO A 30 7.31 -2.68 8.18
N GLY A 31 8.64 -2.89 8.16
CA GLY A 31 9.52 -2.27 7.16
C GLY A 31 9.17 -2.75 5.75
N PHE A 32 9.01 -4.07 5.59
CA PHE A 32 8.61 -4.65 4.32
C PHE A 32 7.22 -4.21 3.86
N MET A 33 6.25 -4.10 4.78
CA MET A 33 4.91 -3.61 4.45
C MET A 33 4.96 -2.20 3.86
N ARG A 34 5.74 -1.30 4.47
CA ARG A 34 5.94 0.06 3.95
C ARG A 34 6.53 0.03 2.55
N GLU A 35 7.55 -0.79 2.35
CA GLU A 35 8.23 -0.94 1.07
C GLU A 35 7.29 -1.48 -0.03
N LEU A 36 6.40 -2.42 0.30
CA LEU A 36 5.38 -2.92 -0.63
C LEU A 36 4.41 -1.82 -1.07
N ILE A 37 3.92 -1.01 -0.13
CA ILE A 37 3.01 0.11 -0.42
C ILE A 37 3.72 1.13 -1.33
N LEU A 38 4.98 1.48 -1.01
CA LEU A 38 5.77 2.40 -1.83
C LEU A 38 6.01 1.85 -3.26
N ALA A 39 6.23 0.56 -3.41
CA ALA A 39 6.44 -0.07 -4.71
C ALA A 39 5.15 -0.23 -5.53
N ALA A 40 4.01 -0.46 -4.86
CA ALA A 40 2.73 -0.67 -5.51
C ALA A 40 2.02 0.64 -5.87
N GLU A 41 2.05 1.64 -4.99
CA GLU A 41 1.28 2.89 -5.16
C GLU A 41 2.13 4.04 -5.67
N PHE A 42 3.39 4.13 -5.23
CA PHE A 42 4.28 5.25 -5.56
C PHE A 42 5.33 4.91 -6.62
N GLY A 43 5.31 3.69 -7.16
CA GLY A 43 6.18 3.26 -8.25
C GLY A 43 7.64 3.06 -7.87
N LYS A 44 7.95 2.83 -6.58
CA LYS A 44 9.31 2.45 -6.16
C LYS A 44 9.75 1.19 -6.91
N GLN A 45 10.80 1.31 -7.72
CA GLN A 45 11.18 0.26 -8.67
C GLN A 45 11.85 -0.96 -8.01
N LYS A 46 12.50 -0.78 -6.86
CA LYS A 46 13.30 -1.82 -6.21
C LYS A 46 13.18 -1.75 -4.69
N ILE A 47 13.00 -2.92 -4.07
CA ILE A 47 13.12 -3.13 -2.64
C ILE A 47 14.44 -3.89 -2.42
N PRO A 48 15.38 -3.39 -1.60
CA PRO A 48 16.68 -4.03 -1.39
C PRO A 48 16.54 -5.49 -0.91
N GLY A 49 17.19 -6.43 -1.62
CA GLY A 49 17.16 -7.85 -1.27
C GLY A 49 15.92 -8.62 -1.72
N TYR A 50 15.00 -7.98 -2.46
CA TYR A 50 13.80 -8.62 -3.00
C TYR A 50 13.79 -8.59 -4.53
N ARG A 51 13.29 -9.66 -5.13
CA ARG A 51 13.02 -9.75 -6.56
C ARG A 51 11.54 -9.52 -6.82
N ILE A 52 11.24 -8.67 -7.79
CA ILE A 52 9.86 -8.43 -8.24
C ILE A 52 9.56 -9.43 -9.35
N SER A 53 8.42 -10.09 -9.25
CA SER A 53 7.87 -10.96 -10.30
C SER A 53 6.47 -10.49 -10.67
N ASP A 54 6.30 -10.23 -11.97
CA ASP A 54 5.01 -9.91 -12.59
C ASP A 54 4.41 -11.12 -13.33
N GLN A 55 4.99 -12.31 -13.15
CA GLN A 55 4.62 -13.53 -13.88
C GLN A 55 3.13 -13.89 -13.75
N TYR A 56 2.55 -13.60 -12.59
CA TYR A 56 1.17 -13.95 -12.26
C TYR A 56 0.22 -12.75 -12.33
N ARG A 57 0.67 -11.63 -12.88
CA ARG A 57 -0.12 -10.40 -12.92
C ARG A 57 -1.43 -10.59 -13.68
N GLY A 58 -2.54 -10.19 -13.06
CA GLY A 58 -3.90 -10.36 -13.58
C GLY A 58 -4.52 -11.73 -13.29
N GLU A 59 -3.78 -12.69 -12.74
CA GLU A 59 -4.34 -13.98 -12.36
C GLU A 59 -5.35 -13.80 -11.22
N THR A 60 -6.50 -14.44 -11.36
CA THR A 60 -7.59 -14.34 -10.38
C THR A 60 -7.35 -15.34 -9.25
N VAL A 61 -7.14 -14.83 -8.03
CA VAL A 61 -6.91 -15.65 -6.82
C VAL A 61 -8.18 -15.89 -6.03
N LEU A 62 -9.17 -15.01 -6.17
CA LEU A 62 -10.48 -15.16 -5.55
C LEU A 62 -11.54 -14.57 -6.49
N ASN A 63 -12.61 -15.31 -6.70
CA ASN A 63 -13.82 -14.83 -7.35
C ASN A 63 -15.01 -15.59 -6.77
N ASP A 64 -15.75 -14.94 -5.87
CA ASP A 64 -16.92 -15.50 -5.20
C ASP A 64 -18.25 -14.91 -5.70
N GLY A 65 -18.20 -14.11 -6.77
CA GLY A 65 -19.35 -13.39 -7.32
C GLY A 65 -19.67 -12.06 -6.61
N THR A 66 -19.09 -11.81 -5.44
CA THR A 66 -19.22 -10.53 -4.69
C THR A 66 -17.94 -9.69 -4.78
N LEU A 67 -16.81 -10.37 -4.79
CA LEU A 67 -15.48 -9.80 -4.80
C LEU A 67 -14.61 -10.54 -5.81
N ARG A 68 -13.92 -9.77 -6.64
CA ARG A 68 -12.89 -10.30 -7.54
C ARG A 68 -11.53 -9.82 -7.06
N ALA A 69 -10.61 -10.75 -6.82
CA ALA A 69 -9.25 -10.44 -6.43
C ALA A 69 -8.24 -11.00 -7.44
N THR A 70 -7.32 -10.16 -7.90
CA THR A 70 -6.31 -10.51 -8.90
C THR A 70 -4.91 -10.14 -8.41
N VAL A 71 -3.89 -10.91 -8.78
CA VAL A 71 -2.50 -10.57 -8.44
C VAL A 71 -2.04 -9.36 -9.23
N ASP A 72 -1.44 -8.37 -8.56
CA ASP A 72 -0.77 -7.24 -9.23
C ASP A 72 0.74 -7.50 -9.32
N LYS A 73 1.38 -7.75 -8.17
CA LYS A 73 2.83 -7.98 -8.07
C LYS A 73 3.19 -8.97 -6.97
N ILE A 74 4.30 -9.69 -7.16
CA ILE A 74 4.88 -10.55 -6.13
C ILE A 74 6.32 -10.13 -5.86
N PHE A 75 6.67 -10.05 -4.57
CA PHE A 75 7.99 -9.69 -4.07
C PHE A 75 8.58 -10.89 -3.34
N ILE A 76 9.66 -11.43 -3.88
CA ILE A 76 10.29 -12.66 -3.40
C ILE A 76 11.60 -12.28 -2.71
N GLY A 77 11.68 -12.52 -1.40
CA GLY A 77 12.86 -12.28 -0.58
C GLY A 77 13.33 -13.52 0.16
N PRO A 78 14.50 -13.44 0.83
CA PRO A 78 15.08 -14.57 1.56
C PRO A 78 14.26 -14.96 2.81
N ASN A 79 13.69 -13.99 3.53
CA ASN A 79 12.99 -14.21 4.80
C ASN A 79 11.47 -14.00 4.75
N LEU A 80 11.00 -13.15 3.82
CA LEU A 80 9.60 -12.79 3.66
C LEU A 80 9.26 -12.74 2.18
N TRP A 81 8.02 -13.08 1.84
CA TRP A 81 7.43 -12.87 0.53
C TRP A 81 6.27 -11.89 0.67
N GLY A 82 6.08 -11.05 -0.35
CA GLY A 82 5.04 -10.03 -0.39
C GLY A 82 4.16 -10.24 -1.61
N TYR A 83 2.86 -10.21 -1.42
CA TYR A 83 1.87 -10.28 -2.49
C TYR A 83 1.05 -9.01 -2.47
N VAL A 84 0.94 -8.38 -3.63
CA VAL A 84 0.04 -7.26 -3.87
C VAL A 84 -1.12 -7.79 -4.70
N ILE A 85 -2.32 -7.67 -4.14
CA ILE A 85 -3.55 -8.19 -4.75
C ILE A 85 -4.50 -7.01 -4.95
N ASP A 86 -4.99 -6.85 -6.17
CA ASP A 86 -6.06 -5.91 -6.49
C ASP A 86 -7.41 -6.58 -6.21
N ALA A 87 -8.20 -6.01 -5.30
CA ALA A 87 -9.55 -6.47 -5.00
C ALA A 87 -10.58 -5.47 -5.52
N ALA A 88 -11.61 -5.96 -6.19
CA ALA A 88 -12.69 -5.16 -6.78
C ALA A 88 -14.05 -5.68 -6.31
N ASN A 89 -14.93 -4.76 -5.93
CA ASN A 89 -16.32 -5.03 -5.62
C ASN A 89 -17.11 -5.24 -6.92
N GLU A 90 -17.81 -6.37 -7.01
CA GLU A 90 -18.68 -6.70 -8.15
C GLU A 90 -20.17 -6.50 -7.82
N LEU A 91 -20.50 -6.14 -6.57
CA LEU A 91 -21.87 -5.87 -6.15
C LEU A 91 -22.28 -4.42 -6.42
N ASP A 92 -23.57 -4.20 -6.68
CA ASP A 92 -24.17 -2.85 -6.80
C ASP A 92 -24.38 -2.15 -5.45
N VAL A 93 -23.83 -2.70 -4.37
CA VAL A 93 -23.87 -2.14 -3.01
C VAL A 93 -22.46 -2.02 -2.44
N SER A 94 -22.27 -1.07 -1.53
CA SER A 94 -21.01 -0.95 -0.79
C SER A 94 -20.80 -2.16 0.11
N GLN A 95 -19.55 -2.61 0.24
CA GLN A 95 -19.20 -3.73 1.11
C GLN A 95 -17.96 -3.42 1.95
N LYS A 96 -17.98 -3.91 3.20
CA LYS A 96 -16.81 -3.87 4.08
C LYS A 96 -16.00 -5.14 3.89
N ILE A 97 -14.72 -4.98 3.56
CA ILE A 97 -13.80 -6.10 3.35
C ILE A 97 -13.18 -6.52 4.68
N ASN A 98 -13.13 -7.83 4.91
CA ASN A 98 -12.36 -8.41 5.99
C ASN A 98 -10.94 -8.78 5.51
N PRO A 99 -9.86 -8.15 6.02
CA PRO A 99 -8.50 -8.52 5.66
C PRO A 99 -8.15 -9.97 6.00
N ALA A 100 -8.84 -10.61 6.96
CA ALA A 100 -8.60 -12.00 7.30
C ALA A 100 -8.91 -12.97 6.14
N SER A 101 -9.79 -12.57 5.20
CA SER A 101 -10.15 -13.39 4.02
C SER A 101 -8.99 -13.57 3.04
N PHE A 102 -7.95 -12.72 3.10
CA PHE A 102 -6.78 -12.79 2.23
C PHE A 102 -5.58 -13.49 2.87
N ARG A 103 -5.78 -14.13 4.03
CA ARG A 103 -4.71 -14.87 4.69
C ARG A 103 -4.36 -16.11 3.88
N LEU A 104 -3.10 -16.20 3.51
CA LEU A 104 -2.47 -17.40 2.95
C LEU A 104 -1.76 -18.19 4.05
N ASP A 105 -1.40 -19.43 3.76
CA ASP A 105 -0.55 -20.21 4.66
C ASP A 105 0.80 -19.49 4.90
N GLY A 106 1.25 -19.45 6.16
CA GLY A 106 2.45 -18.72 6.55
C GLY A 106 2.32 -17.19 6.57
N THR A 107 1.11 -16.62 6.48
CA THR A 107 0.88 -15.17 6.57
C THR A 107 1.36 -14.60 7.90
N ARG A 108 2.16 -13.54 7.82
CA ARG A 108 2.63 -12.74 8.95
C ARG A 108 1.85 -11.45 9.13
N ALA A 109 1.45 -10.83 8.04
CA ALA A 109 0.66 -9.61 8.06
C ALA A 109 -0.23 -9.50 6.83
N VAL A 110 -1.38 -8.86 6.99
CA VAL A 110 -2.26 -8.43 5.91
C VAL A 110 -2.62 -6.98 6.15
N SER A 111 -2.54 -6.15 5.12
CA SER A 111 -3.00 -4.77 5.14
C SER A 111 -3.88 -4.48 3.94
N LEU A 112 -4.77 -3.51 4.09
CA LEU A 112 -5.68 -3.01 3.06
C LEU A 112 -5.54 -1.50 2.98
N THR A 113 -5.60 -0.96 1.77
CA THR A 113 -5.64 0.51 1.57
C THR A 113 -6.97 1.06 2.08
N ASN A 114 -8.06 0.48 1.59
CA ASN A 114 -9.43 0.80 1.98
C ASN A 114 -10.12 -0.46 2.51
N TRP A 115 -10.87 -0.31 3.60
CA TRP A 115 -11.62 -1.39 4.25
C TRP A 115 -13.09 -1.42 3.80
N GLU A 116 -13.53 -0.36 3.12
CA GLU A 116 -14.87 -0.23 2.57
C GLU A 116 -14.74 0.06 1.07
N LEU A 117 -15.41 -0.74 0.26
CA LEU A 117 -15.50 -0.56 -1.18
C LEU A 117 -16.87 -0.02 -1.54
N SER A 118 -16.89 0.98 -2.41
CA SER A 118 -18.13 1.44 -3.03
C SER A 118 -18.72 0.38 -3.97
N ALA A 119 -20.01 0.52 -4.28
CA ALA A 119 -20.69 -0.26 -5.31
C ALA A 119 -19.94 -0.28 -6.64
N LYS A 120 -20.22 -1.31 -7.44
CA LYS A 120 -19.75 -1.46 -8.81
C LYS A 120 -20.06 -0.20 -9.62
N PRO A 121 -19.10 0.33 -10.41
CA PRO A 121 -19.30 1.55 -11.16
C PRO A 121 -20.31 1.35 -12.30
N MET A 122 -21.27 2.27 -12.43
CA MET A 122 -22.25 2.27 -13.52
C MET A 122 -21.85 3.20 -14.66
N ASN A 123 -20.93 4.14 -14.41
CA ASN A 123 -20.47 5.10 -15.40
C ASN A 123 -18.94 5.24 -15.38
N ILE A 124 -18.40 5.93 -16.40
CA ILE A 124 -16.96 6.12 -16.58
C ILE A 124 -16.36 6.95 -15.44
N GLU A 125 -17.08 7.96 -14.94
CA GLU A 125 -16.61 8.82 -13.84
C GLU A 125 -16.37 8.01 -12.56
N GLN A 126 -17.30 7.13 -12.19
CA GLN A 126 -17.17 6.22 -11.05
C GLN A 126 -16.07 5.18 -11.28
N GLN A 127 -15.89 4.73 -12.52
CA GLN A 127 -14.82 3.81 -12.87
C GLN A 127 -13.45 4.47 -12.67
N ILE A 128 -13.29 5.73 -13.09
CA ILE A 128 -12.06 6.53 -12.89
C ILE A 128 -11.83 6.82 -11.41
N ALA A 129 -12.89 7.09 -10.63
CA ALA A 129 -12.78 7.34 -9.19
C ALA A 129 -12.22 6.13 -8.42
N GLY A 130 -12.37 4.90 -8.96
CA GLY A 130 -11.69 3.71 -8.44
C GLY A 130 -12.09 3.26 -7.02
N LYS A 131 -13.08 3.89 -6.38
CA LYS A 131 -13.50 3.59 -4.99
C LYS A 131 -14.09 2.19 -4.78
N HIS A 132 -14.43 1.50 -5.87
CA HIS A 132 -14.88 0.11 -5.88
C HIS A 132 -13.69 -0.88 -5.89
N LYS A 133 -12.44 -0.38 -5.86
CA LYS A 133 -11.22 -1.18 -5.83
C LYS A 133 -10.36 -0.83 -4.62
N THR A 134 -9.57 -1.78 -4.15
CA THR A 134 -8.56 -1.59 -3.10
C THR A 134 -7.37 -2.50 -3.36
N LYS A 135 -6.19 -2.08 -2.91
CA LYS A 135 -5.00 -2.93 -2.86
C LYS A 135 -4.92 -3.63 -1.51
N VAL A 136 -4.66 -4.93 -1.58
CA VAL A 136 -4.38 -5.81 -0.43
C VAL A 136 -2.91 -6.19 -0.46
N TYR A 137 -2.26 -6.02 0.69
CA TYR A 137 -0.85 -6.34 0.90
C TYR A 137 -0.76 -7.53 1.83
N VAL A 138 -0.23 -8.64 1.35
CA VAL A 138 -0.06 -9.87 2.15
C VAL A 138 1.42 -10.17 2.28
N ILE A 139 1.89 -10.32 3.51
CA ILE A 139 3.27 -10.72 3.81
C ILE A 139 3.24 -12.14 4.37
N THR A 140 4.02 -13.04 3.78
CA THR A 140 4.15 -14.44 4.23
C THR A 140 5.60 -14.80 4.49
N LYS A 141 5.81 -15.93 5.16
CA LYS A 141 7.11 -16.62 5.14
C LYS A 141 7.34 -17.32 3.80
N PRO A 142 8.59 -17.46 3.35
CA PRO A 142 8.94 -18.36 2.26
C PRO A 142 8.51 -19.79 2.62
N ARG A 143 7.96 -20.51 1.64
CA ARG A 143 7.76 -21.95 1.77
C ARG A 143 9.13 -22.63 1.75
N LYS A 144 9.37 -23.50 2.74
CA LYS A 144 10.55 -24.37 2.78
C LYS A 144 10.39 -25.52 1.81
#